data_AF-A0A0B1P963-F1
#
_entry.id   AF-A0A0B1P963-F1
#
_cell.length_a   1.000
_cell.length_b   1.000
_cell.length_c   1.000
_cell.angle_alpha   90.00
_cell.angle_beta   90.00
_cell.angle_gamma   90.00
#
_symmetry.space_group_name_H-M   'P 1'
#
loop_
_entity.id
_entity.type
_entity.pdbx_description
1 polymer ?
#
loop_
_entity_poly.entity_id
_entity_poly.type
_entity_poly.pdbx_seq_one_letter_code
_entity_poly.pdbx_strand_id
1 'polypeptide(L)'
;MAFFSKAPRCGFRVFDESGIARPFKKQQSLEFCKRCNGHHPAKNCSRAPLFGNCGSTNHATDNFLAATKCRNCGGPNRSDSRKCLARPTRSGASTKEQMRIYRHAGDREHQAVLRARAAEENAVSIENMNAELTSSQMQENTKTTDNIQASHFEDSTRDA
;
A
#
# COMPACT_ATOMS: atom_id res chain seq x y z
N MET A 1 -15.62 -40.26 -5.26
CA MET A 1 -15.41 -40.10 -3.81
C MET A 1 -15.89 -41.36 -3.11
N ALA A 2 -15.06 -41.98 -2.28
CA ALA A 2 -15.52 -43.07 -1.43
C ALA A 2 -16.26 -42.49 -0.23
N PHE A 3 -17.54 -42.81 -0.11
CA PHE A 3 -18.37 -42.39 1.03
C PHE A 3 -18.43 -43.54 2.03
N PHE A 4 -17.92 -43.30 3.23
CA PHE A 4 -18.04 -44.26 4.32
C PHE A 4 -19.36 -44.02 5.05
N SER A 5 -20.21 -45.05 5.13
CA SER A 5 -21.48 -45.01 5.88
C SER A 5 -21.29 -44.96 7.39
N LYS A 6 -20.07 -45.26 7.88
CA LYS A 6 -19.68 -45.24 9.29
C LYS A 6 -18.32 -44.59 9.45
N ALA A 7 -18.09 -43.95 10.59
CA ALA A 7 -16.80 -43.35 10.92
C ALA A 7 -15.68 -44.43 10.90
N PRO A 8 -14.56 -44.20 10.18
CA PRO A 8 -13.45 -45.12 10.18
C PRO A 8 -12.86 -45.31 11.58
N ARG A 9 -12.45 -46.55 11.89
CA ARG A 9 -11.85 -46.87 13.20
C ARG A 9 -10.48 -46.22 13.35
N CYS A 10 -10.04 -46.00 14.59
CA CYS A 10 -8.65 -45.63 14.86
C CYS A 10 -7.71 -46.66 14.21
N GLY A 11 -6.69 -46.19 13.48
CA GLY A 11 -5.79 -47.08 12.74
C GLY A 11 -6.22 -47.40 11.31
N PHE A 12 -7.37 -46.90 10.85
CA PHE A 12 -7.81 -47.07 9.45
C PHE A 12 -6.74 -46.60 8.47
N ARG A 13 -6.47 -47.39 7.43
CA ARG A 13 -5.60 -47.04 6.31
C ARG A 13 -6.45 -47.00 5.05
N VAL A 14 -6.19 -46.02 4.18
CA VAL A 14 -6.93 -45.88 2.90
C VAL A 14 -6.51 -46.98 1.93
N PHE A 15 -5.21 -47.28 1.92
CA PHE A 15 -4.56 -48.40 1.25
C PHE A 15 -3.63 -49.08 2.25
N ASP A 16 -3.32 -50.36 2.06
CA ASP A 16 -2.51 -51.13 3.02
C ASP A 16 -1.10 -50.53 3.23
N GLU A 17 -0.50 -49.99 2.17
CA GLU A 17 0.79 -49.30 2.20
C GLU A 17 0.70 -47.85 2.70
N SER A 18 -0.50 -47.26 2.70
CA SER A 18 -0.68 -45.87 3.14
C SER A 18 -0.54 -45.73 4.66
N GLY A 19 -0.07 -44.57 5.12
CA GLY A 19 -0.07 -44.22 6.54
C GLY A 19 -1.47 -44.20 7.14
N ILE A 20 -1.56 -44.36 8.46
CA ILE A 20 -2.85 -44.33 9.19
C ILE A 20 -3.59 -43.03 8.89
N ALA A 21 -4.81 -43.15 8.36
CA ALA A 21 -5.71 -42.05 8.13
C ALA A 21 -6.03 -41.37 9.46
N ARG A 22 -5.75 -40.06 9.53
CA ARG A 22 -6.11 -39.23 10.68
C ARG A 22 -7.25 -38.30 10.30
N PRO A 23 -8.21 -38.05 11.21
CA PRO A 23 -9.22 -37.03 10.99
C PRO A 23 -8.53 -35.71 10.69
N PHE A 24 -8.98 -35.02 9.63
CA PHE A 24 -8.47 -33.69 9.31
C PHE A 24 -8.88 -32.72 10.43
N LYS A 25 -7.94 -32.40 11.32
CA LYS A 25 -8.11 -31.33 12.29
C LYS A 25 -7.88 -30.01 11.57
N LYS A 26 -8.94 -29.22 11.40
CA LYS A 26 -8.80 -27.82 10.99
C LYS A 26 -7.91 -27.14 12.03
N GLN A 27 -6.76 -26.61 11.62
CA GLN A 27 -5.97 -25.76 12.50
C GLN A 27 -6.86 -24.60 12.95
N GLN A 28 -6.80 -24.26 14.24
CA GLN A 28 -7.52 -23.11 14.78
C GLN A 28 -7.11 -21.87 13.98
N SER A 29 -8.10 -21.07 13.58
CA SER A 29 -7.85 -19.76 12.98
C SER A 29 -7.06 -18.94 13.99
N LEU A 30 -5.86 -18.51 13.61
CA LEU A 30 -5.04 -17.67 14.48
C LEU A 30 -5.80 -16.37 14.76
N GLU A 31 -5.97 -16.06 16.04
CA GLU A 31 -6.71 -14.87 16.46
C GLU A 31 -5.93 -13.62 16.05
N PHE A 32 -6.62 -12.73 15.35
CA PHE A 32 -6.12 -11.41 15.02
C PHE A 32 -6.66 -10.41 16.04
N CYS A 33 -5.76 -9.81 16.81
CA CYS A 33 -6.11 -8.78 17.77
C CYS A 33 -6.44 -7.47 17.05
N LYS A 34 -7.73 -7.10 17.00
CA LYS A 34 -8.21 -5.84 16.40
C LYS A 34 -7.64 -4.59 17.07
N ARG A 35 -7.26 -4.66 18.35
CA ARG A 35 -6.71 -3.52 19.09
C ARG A 35 -5.31 -3.15 18.61
N CYS A 36 -4.43 -4.13 18.43
CA CYS A 36 -3.01 -3.89 18.14
C CYS A 36 -2.53 -4.47 16.81
N ASN A 37 -3.45 -4.94 15.96
CA ASN A 37 -3.18 -5.57 14.67
C ASN A 37 -2.14 -6.71 14.74
N GLY A 38 -2.13 -7.43 15.88
CA GLY A 38 -1.17 -8.49 16.19
C GLY A 38 -1.79 -9.88 16.15
N HIS A 39 -0.95 -10.90 15.98
CA HIS A 39 -1.37 -12.31 15.94
C HIS A 39 -1.23 -12.95 17.33
N HIS A 40 -2.18 -12.67 18.20
CA HIS A 40 -2.27 -13.26 19.54
C HIS A 40 -3.71 -13.12 20.04
N PRO A 41 -4.10 -13.89 21.08
CA PRO A 41 -5.44 -13.78 21.64
C PRO A 41 -5.77 -12.36 22.07
N ALA A 42 -6.95 -11.88 21.72
CA ALA A 42 -7.35 -10.49 21.99
C ALA A 42 -7.57 -10.24 23.49
N LYS A 43 -7.97 -11.29 24.23
CA LYS A 43 -8.35 -11.23 25.65
C LYS A 43 -7.25 -10.65 26.55
N ASN A 44 -5.98 -10.91 26.25
CA ASN A 44 -4.84 -10.51 27.08
C ASN A 44 -3.96 -9.44 26.38
N CYS A 45 -4.53 -8.67 25.45
CA CYS A 45 -3.77 -7.65 24.74
C CYS A 45 -3.50 -6.42 25.62
N SER A 46 -2.29 -6.30 26.15
CA SER A 46 -1.81 -5.10 26.86
C SER A 46 -1.27 -4.00 25.92
N ARG A 47 -1.23 -4.26 24.60
CA ARG A 47 -0.67 -3.31 23.64
C ARG A 47 -1.62 -2.12 23.43
N ALA A 48 -1.03 -0.95 23.25
CA ALA A 48 -1.77 0.26 22.91
C ALA A 48 -2.63 0.02 21.65
N PRO A 49 -3.87 0.54 21.61
CA PRO A 49 -4.67 0.57 20.40
C PRO A 49 -3.89 1.24 19.27
N LEU A 50 -3.85 0.61 18.10
CA LEU A 50 -3.34 1.22 16.89
C LEU A 50 -4.52 1.82 16.13
N PHE A 51 -4.41 3.09 15.78
CA PHE A 51 -5.42 3.78 14.99
C PHE A 51 -5.16 3.57 13.49
N GLY A 52 -6.15 3.02 12.79
CA GLY A 52 -6.12 2.86 11.34
C GLY A 52 -5.11 1.83 10.82
N ASN A 53 -4.66 2.03 9.58
CA ASN A 53 -3.74 1.12 8.89
C ASN A 53 -2.27 1.33 9.29
N CYS A 54 -1.98 2.29 10.17
CA CYS A 54 -0.64 2.65 10.56
C CYS A 54 -0.22 1.97 11.88
N GLY A 55 1.05 1.56 11.95
CA GLY A 55 1.66 0.98 13.16
C GLY A 55 2.02 1.99 14.26
N SER A 56 1.70 3.28 14.10
CA SER A 56 1.98 4.34 15.09
C SER A 56 0.78 4.71 15.96
N THR A 57 1.08 5.24 17.14
CA THR A 57 0.10 5.62 18.17
C THR A 57 -0.43 7.06 18.03
N ASN A 58 0.18 7.89 17.16
CA ASN A 58 -0.12 9.31 17.05
C ASN A 58 -0.47 9.66 15.59
N HIS A 59 -1.73 9.99 15.30
CA HIS A 59 -2.10 10.65 14.04
C HIS A 59 -3.04 11.83 14.31
N ALA A 60 -2.69 12.99 13.77
CA ALA A 60 -3.65 13.99 13.32
C ALA A 60 -4.36 13.43 12.07
N THR A 61 -5.66 13.73 11.97
CA THR A 61 -6.68 13.07 11.15
C THR A 61 -6.38 13.01 9.65
N ASP A 62 -5.46 13.83 9.13
CA ASP A 62 -5.25 14.03 7.70
C ASP A 62 -4.27 13.03 7.04
N ASN A 63 -3.53 12.25 7.82
CA ASN A 63 -2.51 11.30 7.31
C ASN A 63 -3.07 9.89 7.01
N PHE A 64 -4.36 9.77 6.67
CA PHE A 64 -5.00 8.48 6.36
C PHE A 64 -4.45 7.82 5.07
N LEU A 65 -3.74 8.58 4.23
CA LEU A 65 -3.04 8.13 3.03
C LEU A 65 -1.54 7.79 3.26
N ALA A 66 -1.02 7.96 4.48
CA ALA A 66 0.37 7.69 4.80
C ALA A 66 0.71 6.21 4.54
N ALA A 67 1.89 5.95 3.96
CA ALA A 67 2.33 4.61 3.62
C ALA A 67 2.25 3.69 4.84
N THR A 68 1.39 2.69 4.78
CA THR A 68 1.03 1.88 5.94
C THR A 68 2.14 0.92 6.28
N LYS A 69 2.95 1.24 7.29
CA LYS A 69 4.04 0.36 7.73
C LYS A 69 3.50 -0.77 8.63
N CYS A 70 3.59 -2.00 8.15
CA CYS A 70 3.17 -3.18 8.87
C CYS A 70 4.04 -3.43 10.12
N ARG A 71 3.44 -3.65 11.28
CA ARG A 71 4.17 -3.95 12.52
C ARG A 71 4.85 -5.32 12.52
N ASN A 72 4.33 -6.27 11.74
CA ASN A 72 4.83 -7.65 11.72
C ASN A 72 5.97 -7.83 10.71
N CYS A 73 5.82 -7.33 9.48
CA CYS A 73 6.83 -7.43 8.42
C CYS A 73 7.54 -6.13 8.04
N GLY A 74 7.17 -4.95 8.56
CA GLY A 74 7.74 -3.67 8.11
C GLY A 74 7.32 -3.21 6.71
N GLY A 75 6.57 -4.03 5.97
CA GLY A 75 6.12 -3.74 4.60
C GLY A 75 4.95 -2.77 4.48
N PRO A 76 4.61 -2.34 3.26
CA PRO A 76 3.56 -1.36 2.99
C PRO A 76 2.13 -1.93 3.14
N ASN A 77 1.99 -3.25 3.26
CA ASN A 77 0.71 -3.94 3.30
C ASN A 77 0.23 -4.19 4.74
N ARG A 78 -1.09 -4.14 4.98
CA ARG A 78 -1.68 -4.50 6.28
C ARG A 78 -1.39 -5.95 6.67
N SER A 79 -1.36 -6.22 7.98
CA SER A 79 -1.03 -7.55 8.52
C SER A 79 -2.01 -8.67 8.13
N ASP A 80 -3.27 -8.32 7.84
CA ASP A 80 -4.33 -9.21 7.36
C ASP A 80 -4.30 -9.42 5.84
N SER A 81 -3.55 -8.61 5.10
CA SER A 81 -3.43 -8.70 3.63
C SER A 81 -2.72 -10.00 3.22
N ARG A 82 -3.17 -10.60 2.11
CA ARG A 82 -2.47 -11.74 1.49
C ARG A 82 -1.06 -11.38 1.01
N LYS A 83 -0.78 -10.09 0.81
CA LYS A 83 0.53 -9.58 0.40
C LYS A 83 1.51 -9.43 1.57
N CYS A 84 1.05 -9.57 2.82
CA CYS A 84 1.93 -9.48 3.99
C CYS A 84 2.70 -10.80 4.18
N LEU A 85 4.03 -10.75 4.12
CA LEU A 85 4.89 -11.93 4.33
C LEU A 85 4.78 -12.50 5.75
N ALA A 86 4.56 -11.65 6.75
CA ALA A 86 4.35 -12.06 8.13
C ALA A 86 2.89 -12.39 8.44
N ARG A 87 2.03 -12.52 7.41
CA ARG A 87 0.67 -13.01 7.60
C ARG A 87 0.76 -14.48 8.04
N PRO A 88 0.14 -14.85 9.16
CA PRO A 88 0.18 -16.22 9.61
C PRO A 88 -0.47 -17.16 8.59
N THR A 89 0.17 -18.30 8.40
CA THR A 89 -0.26 -19.34 7.46
C THR A 89 -0.84 -20.54 8.22
N ARG A 90 -1.40 -21.49 7.48
CA ARG A 90 -1.85 -22.79 8.03
C ARG A 90 -0.71 -23.68 8.55
N SER A 91 0.53 -23.21 8.48
CA SER A 91 1.71 -23.93 8.98
C SER A 91 2.07 -23.54 10.42
N GLY A 92 1.31 -22.62 11.02
CA GLY A 92 1.57 -22.10 12.37
C GLY A 92 2.32 -20.76 12.36
N ALA A 93 2.84 -20.37 13.54
CA ALA A 93 3.57 -19.12 13.71
C ALA A 93 4.94 -19.15 13.01
N SER A 94 5.33 -18.04 12.40
CA SER A 94 6.63 -17.90 11.75
C SER A 94 7.76 -18.00 12.77
N THR A 95 8.87 -18.63 12.38
CA THR A 95 10.06 -18.72 13.23
C THR A 95 10.76 -17.36 13.35
N LYS A 96 11.60 -17.19 14.38
CA LYS A 96 12.38 -15.95 14.58
C LYS A 96 13.25 -15.63 13.35
N GLU A 97 13.77 -16.64 12.67
CA GLU A 97 14.57 -16.47 11.45
C GLU A 97 13.73 -15.99 10.27
N GLN A 98 12.58 -16.63 10.03
CA GLN A 98 11.64 -16.20 9.00
C GLN A 98 11.19 -14.76 9.24
N MET A 99 10.93 -14.38 10.49
CA MET A 99 10.55 -13.01 10.85
C MET A 99 11.65 -11.99 10.55
N ARG A 100 12.94 -12.35 10.67
CA ARG A 100 14.05 -11.47 10.26
C ARG A 100 14.03 -11.22 8.76
N ILE A 101 13.88 -12.28 7.97
CA ILE A 101 13.81 -12.20 6.51
C ILE A 101 12.61 -11.36 6.06
N TYR A 102 11.43 -11.59 6.66
CA TYR A 102 10.21 -10.84 6.33
C TYR A 102 10.33 -9.35 6.64
N ARG A 103 10.98 -9.00 7.75
CA ARG A 103 11.24 -7.60 8.11
C ARG A 103 12.17 -6.93 7.12
N HIS A 104 13.26 -7.61 6.76
CA HIS A 104 14.21 -7.08 5.78
C HIS A 104 13.54 -6.85 4.40
N ALA A 105 12.78 -7.84 3.93
CA ALA A 105 12.05 -7.73 2.66
C ALA A 105 10.97 -6.64 2.72
N GLY A 106 10.17 -6.60 3.79
CA GLY A 106 9.11 -5.60 3.94
C GLY A 106 9.65 -4.18 4.07
N ASP A 107 10.72 -3.96 4.85
CA ASP A 107 11.35 -2.64 4.95
C ASP A 107 11.86 -2.15 3.59
N ARG A 108 12.44 -3.04 2.77
CA ARG A 108 12.86 -2.74 1.40
C ARG A 108 11.68 -2.33 0.51
N GLU A 109 10.58 -3.09 0.55
CA GLU A 109 9.36 -2.76 -0.20
C GLU A 109 8.77 -1.42 0.24
N HIS A 110 8.72 -1.17 1.54
CA HIS A 110 8.21 0.08 2.08
C HIS A 110 9.05 1.27 1.64
N GLN A 111 10.38 1.14 1.65
CA GLN A 111 11.28 2.19 1.16
C GLN A 111 11.16 2.43 -0.35
N ALA A 112 10.85 1.40 -1.15
CA ALA A 112 10.59 1.57 -2.57
C ALA A 112 9.29 2.36 -2.82
N VAL A 113 8.23 2.07 -2.06
CA VAL A 113 6.96 2.80 -2.12
C VAL A 113 7.15 4.28 -1.75
N LEU A 114 7.91 4.56 -0.69
CA LEU A 114 8.22 5.96 -0.31
C LEU A 114 8.98 6.71 -1.41
N ARG A 115 9.94 6.04 -2.07
CA ARG A 115 10.67 6.63 -3.21
C ARG A 115 9.77 6.87 -4.42
N ALA A 116 8.88 5.95 -4.73
CA ALA A 116 7.92 6.11 -5.82
C ALA A 116 6.98 7.30 -5.58
N ARG A 117 6.41 7.42 -4.36
CA ARG A 117 5.59 8.57 -3.98
C ARG A 117 6.33 9.90 -4.10
N ALA A 118 7.57 9.98 -3.61
CA ALA A 118 8.36 11.19 -3.74
C ALA A 118 8.62 11.56 -5.22
N ALA A 119 8.84 10.57 -6.08
CA ALA A 119 8.99 10.81 -7.51
C ALA A 119 7.69 11.29 -8.18
N GLU A 120 6.53 10.72 -7.80
CA GLU A 120 5.21 11.16 -8.26
C GLU A 120 4.94 12.62 -7.82
N GLU A 121 5.19 12.95 -6.56
CA GLU A 121 5.01 14.31 -6.02
C GLU A 121 5.92 15.32 -6.73
N ASN A 122 7.17 14.95 -7.02
CA ASN A 122 8.09 15.79 -7.79
C ASN A 122 7.64 15.98 -9.25
N ALA A 123 7.12 14.93 -9.90
CA ALA A 123 6.61 15.02 -11.26
C ALA A 123 5.40 15.95 -11.36
N VAL A 124 4.45 15.82 -10.43
CA VAL A 124 3.27 16.70 -10.34
C VAL A 124 3.70 18.16 -10.11
N SER A 125 4.71 18.40 -9.27
CA SER A 125 5.25 19.75 -9.04
C SER A 125 5.86 20.36 -10.31
N ILE A 126 6.61 19.57 -11.10
CA ILE A 126 7.20 20.02 -12.38
C ILE A 126 6.09 20.32 -13.40
N GLU A 127 5.08 19.47 -13.51
CA GLU A 127 3.93 19.69 -14.40
C GLU A 127 3.18 20.99 -14.06
N ASN A 128 2.95 21.24 -12.76
CA ASN A 128 2.32 22.47 -12.31
C ASN A 128 3.15 23.71 -12.65
N MET A 129 4.48 23.68 -12.43
CA MET A 129 5.37 24.79 -12.79
C MET A 129 5.37 25.06 -14.31
N ASN A 130 5.35 24.01 -15.14
CA ASN A 130 5.30 24.14 -16.60
C ASN A 130 3.95 24.71 -17.08
N ALA A 131 2.83 24.31 -16.46
CA ALA A 131 1.52 24.85 -16.78
C ALA A 131 1.42 26.35 -16.41
N GLU A 132 1.99 26.75 -15.27
CA GLU A 132 2.03 28.15 -14.82
C GLU A 132 2.91 29.03 -15.72
N LEU A 133 4.06 28.53 -16.16
CA LEU A 133 4.93 29.19 -17.15
C LEU A 133 4.21 29.40 -18.49
N THR A 134 3.49 28.38 -18.96
CA THR A 134 2.76 28.43 -20.24
C THR A 134 1.60 29.44 -20.18
N SER A 135 0.93 29.56 -19.02
CA SER A 135 -0.14 30.54 -18.81
C SER A 135 0.39 31.98 -18.78
N SER A 136 1.56 32.21 -18.14
CA SER A 136 2.23 33.53 -18.15
C SER A 136 2.67 33.95 -19.56
N GLN A 137 3.19 33.02 -20.36
CA GLN A 137 3.63 33.30 -21.73
C GLN A 137 2.46 33.69 -22.67
N MET A 138 1.26 33.13 -22.46
CA MET A 138 0.06 33.52 -23.20
C MET A 138 -0.48 34.90 -22.80
N GLN A 139 -0.28 35.32 -21.54
CA GLN A 139 -0.61 36.68 -21.09
C GLN A 139 0.38 37.74 -21.57
N GLU A 140 1.66 37.42 -21.73
CA GLU A 140 2.65 38.33 -22.33
C GLU A 140 2.44 38.49 -23.85
N ASN A 141 2.19 37.40 -24.57
CA ASN A 141 1.98 37.46 -26.02
C ASN A 141 0.71 38.23 -26.42
N THR A 142 -0.35 38.19 -25.61
CA THR A 142 -1.60 38.94 -25.85
C THR A 142 -1.45 40.44 -25.60
N LYS A 143 -0.65 40.87 -24.61
CA LYS A 143 -0.34 42.31 -24.42
C LYS A 143 0.51 42.92 -25.54
N THR A 144 1.22 42.09 -26.29
CA THR A 144 2.13 42.56 -27.35
C THR A 144 1.39 42.77 -28.68
N THR A 145 0.23 42.14 -28.88
CA THR A 145 -0.54 42.23 -30.14
C THR A 145 -1.44 43.47 -30.22
N ASP A 146 -1.84 44.05 -29.08
CA ASP A 146 -2.68 45.26 -29.04
C ASP A 146 -1.92 46.56 -29.34
N ASN A 147 -0.58 46.52 -29.43
CA ASN A 147 0.26 47.70 -29.65
C ASN A 147 0.67 47.95 -31.12
N ILE A 148 0.23 47.12 -32.07
CA ILE A 148 0.51 47.32 -33.51
C ILE A 148 -0.81 47.53 -34.28
N GLN A 149 -1.59 48.52 -33.88
CA GLN A 149 -2.62 49.08 -34.76
C GLN A 149 -2.83 50.56 -34.51
N ALA A 150 -1.90 51.40 -34.98
CA ALA A 150 -2.19 52.76 -35.45
C ALA A 150 -0.92 53.42 -36.02
N SER A 151 -0.76 53.42 -37.35
CA SER A 151 -0.25 54.61 -38.05
C SER A 151 -0.78 54.62 -39.48
N HIS A 152 -1.86 55.37 -39.66
CA HIS A 152 -2.37 55.80 -40.95
C HIS A 152 -1.37 56.80 -41.54
N PHE A 153 -0.78 56.48 -42.69
CA PHE A 153 0.05 57.39 -43.46
C PHE A 153 -0.83 58.38 -44.23
N GLU A 154 -0.60 59.68 -44.05
CA GLU A 154 -0.93 60.71 -45.04
C GLU A 154 0.31 61.59 -45.18
N ASP A 155 0.81 61.78 -46.40
CA ASP A 155 0.68 63.09 -47.07
C ASP A 155 1.23 63.00 -48.51
N SER A 156 0.45 63.45 -49.49
CA SER A 156 0.88 63.63 -50.87
C SER A 156 0.55 65.05 -51.31
N THR A 157 1.51 65.96 -51.11
CA THR A 157 1.48 67.30 -51.71
C THR A 157 2.06 67.27 -53.11
N ARG A 158 1.24 67.66 -54.10
CA ARG A 158 1.66 67.96 -55.47
C ARG A 158 1.07 69.32 -55.84
N ASP A 159 1.91 70.35 -55.84
CA ASP A 159 1.58 71.68 -56.36
C ASP A 159 1.94 71.80 -57.84
N ALA A 160 1.21 72.73 -58.48
CA ALA A 160 1.03 72.98 -59.91
C ALA A 160 2.25 73.54 -60.68
#